data_AF-A0A420HAU7-F1
#
_entry.id   AF-A0A420HAU7-F1
#
_cell.length_a   1.000
_cell.length_b   1.000
_cell.length_c   1.000
_cell.angle_alpha   90.00
_cell.angle_beta   90.00
_cell.angle_gamma   90.00
#
_symmetry.space_group_name_H-M   'P 1'
#
loop_
_entity.id
_entity.type
_entity.pdbx_description
1 polymer ?
#
loop_
_entity_poly.entity_id
_entity_poly.type
_entity_poly.pdbx_seq_one_letter_code
_entity_poly.pdbx_strand_id
1 'polypeptide(L)'
;MLFGSLFAGLAMAQLAAGHGAILKAVGDMGGSGTALGIDASTPRDGATRKPFQADSTRFKNNNVDACGETLGGGPNEPTEQVTKMVQDSKSMPMISQGGMVMMTLHQVNGDGAGPYKCMIDSTGTGTGGWTDMKVTTNVPGKNSRSKAKAEDFVSSPESGCGQSQSQSHSDSDSDSENKC
;
A
#
# COMPACT_ATOMS: atom_id res chain seq x y z
N MET A 1 24.26 -18.23 -16.90
CA MET A 1 23.35 -18.37 -15.74
C MET A 1 23.06 -16.96 -15.26
N LEU A 2 21.92 -16.38 -15.63
CA LEU A 2 21.45 -15.12 -15.06
C LEU A 2 20.95 -15.46 -13.65
N PHE A 3 21.70 -15.05 -12.62
CA PHE A 3 21.13 -14.99 -11.28
C PHE A 3 20.02 -13.93 -11.35
N GLY A 4 18.76 -14.37 -11.34
CA GLY A 4 17.63 -13.45 -11.18
C GLY A 4 17.76 -12.78 -9.82
N SER A 5 18.02 -11.47 -9.81
CA SER A 5 18.11 -10.70 -8.57
C SER A 5 16.76 -10.74 -7.86
N LEU A 6 16.80 -11.27 -6.62
CA LEU A 6 15.66 -11.40 -5.74
C LEU A 6 15.60 -10.15 -4.84
N PHE A 7 14.51 -9.39 -4.88
CA PHE A 7 14.32 -8.23 -4.00
C PHE A 7 13.16 -8.47 -3.04
N ALA A 8 13.45 -8.33 -1.74
CA ALA A 8 12.42 -8.15 -0.72
C ALA A 8 12.11 -6.66 -0.67
N GLY A 9 10.85 -6.26 -0.83
CA GLY A 9 10.50 -4.84 -0.94
C GLY A 9 9.25 -4.48 -0.17
N LEU A 10 9.23 -3.26 0.37
CA LEU A 10 8.04 -2.67 0.95
C LEU A 10 7.29 -1.94 -0.16
N ALA A 11 6.12 -2.47 -0.54
CA ALA A 11 5.24 -1.84 -1.51
C ALA A 11 4.27 -0.88 -0.82
N MET A 12 4.13 0.31 -1.38
CA MET A 12 3.23 1.34 -0.91
C MET A 12 2.21 1.66 -1.99
N ALA A 13 0.97 1.88 -1.58
CA ALA A 13 -0.08 2.39 -2.43
C ALA A 13 -0.57 3.72 -1.86
N GLN A 14 -0.21 4.81 -2.52
CA GLN A 14 -0.66 6.14 -2.17
C GLN A 14 -2.10 6.33 -2.65
N LEU A 15 -2.92 6.83 -1.74
CA LEU A 15 -4.31 7.19 -2.02
C LEU A 15 -4.40 8.70 -2.18
N ALA A 16 -4.59 9.17 -3.43
CA ALA A 16 -4.54 10.59 -3.75
C ALA A 16 -5.56 11.45 -2.98
N ALA A 17 -6.64 10.86 -2.43
CA ALA A 17 -7.60 11.59 -1.57
C ALA A 17 -8.63 10.68 -0.86
N GLY A 18 -8.23 9.58 -0.21
CA GLY A 18 -9.19 8.62 0.36
C GLY A 18 -8.76 7.89 1.63
N HIS A 19 -9.69 7.18 2.26
CA HIS A 19 -9.43 6.26 3.38
C HIS A 19 -9.61 4.80 2.92
N GLY A 20 -8.54 4.02 3.00
CA GLY A 20 -8.57 2.59 2.72
C GLY A 20 -7.63 1.83 3.65
N ALA A 21 -7.92 0.55 3.87
CA ALA A 21 -7.06 -0.35 4.62
C ALA A 21 -6.57 -1.46 3.70
N ILE A 22 -5.26 -1.55 3.46
CA ILE A 22 -4.68 -2.66 2.69
C ILE A 22 -4.52 -3.85 3.65
N LEU A 23 -5.49 -4.75 3.61
CA LEU A 23 -5.57 -5.90 4.50
C LEU A 23 -4.58 -6.99 4.14
N LYS A 24 -4.13 -7.02 2.89
CA LYS A 24 -3.18 -8.01 2.41
C LYS A 24 -2.42 -7.49 1.20
N ALA A 25 -1.12 -7.73 1.17
CA ALA A 25 -0.26 -7.61 0.00
C ALA A 25 0.45 -8.95 -0.23
N VAL A 26 0.57 -9.38 -1.49
CA VAL A 26 1.26 -10.61 -1.92
C VAL A 26 2.13 -10.25 -3.11
N GLY A 27 3.40 -10.64 -3.11
CA GLY A 27 4.27 -10.44 -4.26
C GLY A 27 4.14 -11.57 -5.29
N ASP A 28 4.55 -11.34 -6.54
CA ASP A 28 4.49 -12.32 -7.62
C ASP A 28 5.38 -13.55 -7.38
N MET A 29 6.38 -13.42 -6.51
CA MET A 29 7.19 -14.54 -6.04
C MET A 29 6.73 -15.10 -4.70
N GLY A 30 5.55 -14.69 -4.23
CA GLY A 30 4.95 -15.10 -2.97
C GLY A 30 5.31 -14.19 -1.80
N GLY A 31 5.15 -14.75 -0.59
CA GLY A 31 5.17 -13.99 0.66
C GLY A 31 3.98 -13.05 0.79
N SER A 32 3.68 -12.63 2.02
CA SER A 32 2.54 -11.74 2.28
C SER A 32 2.77 -10.81 3.44
N GLY A 33 2.09 -9.67 3.42
CA GLY A 33 2.10 -8.68 4.50
C GLY A 33 0.79 -7.89 4.53
N THR A 34 0.71 -6.95 5.47
CA THR A 34 -0.40 -5.99 5.60
C THR A 34 0.17 -4.58 5.48
N ALA A 35 -0.68 -3.57 5.29
CA ALA A 35 -0.22 -2.19 5.42
C ALA A 35 0.30 -1.89 6.85
N LEU A 36 1.14 -0.87 6.93
CA LEU A 36 1.59 -0.26 8.18
C LEU A 36 0.39 0.34 8.92
N GLY A 37 0.34 0.11 10.22
CA GLY A 37 -0.72 0.59 11.11
C GLY A 37 -2.02 -0.23 11.09
N ILE A 38 -2.07 -1.32 10.30
CA ILE A 38 -3.21 -2.24 10.31
C ILE A 38 -3.35 -2.91 11.68
N ASP A 39 -4.53 -2.77 12.27
CA ASP A 39 -4.92 -3.41 13.52
C ASP A 39 -5.99 -4.48 13.24
N ALA A 40 -5.64 -5.74 13.49
CA ALA A 40 -6.56 -6.86 13.31
C ALA A 40 -7.82 -6.77 14.20
N SER A 41 -7.77 -6.02 15.30
CA SER A 41 -8.91 -5.81 16.20
C SER A 41 -9.88 -4.72 15.73
N THR A 42 -9.52 -3.93 14.71
CA THR A 42 -10.41 -2.92 14.14
C THR A 42 -11.57 -3.62 13.40
N PRO A 43 -12.84 -3.43 13.81
CA PRO A 43 -13.98 -3.97 13.07
C PRO A 43 -14.08 -3.26 11.71
N ARG A 44 -14.43 -4.01 10.66
CA ARG A 44 -14.50 -3.51 9.27
C ARG A 44 -15.85 -3.83 8.60
N ASP A 45 -16.88 -4.00 9.40
CA ASP A 45 -18.25 -4.37 9.02
C ASP A 45 -19.21 -3.16 9.01
N GLY A 46 -18.69 -1.95 9.11
CA GLY A 46 -19.46 -0.70 9.09
C GLY A 46 -18.78 0.41 8.31
N ALA A 47 -19.53 1.49 8.03
CA ALA A 47 -19.09 2.56 7.12
C ALA A 47 -18.86 3.92 7.79
N THR A 48 -18.95 4.00 9.13
CA THR A 48 -18.68 5.22 9.89
C THR A 48 -17.20 5.33 10.27
N ARG A 49 -16.72 6.55 10.52
CA ARG A 49 -15.31 6.80 10.87
C ARG A 49 -14.83 6.01 12.10
N LYS A 50 -15.61 6.00 13.16
CA LYS A 50 -15.34 5.21 14.36
C LYS A 50 -16.38 4.10 14.48
N PRO A 51 -16.00 2.86 14.87
CA PRO A 51 -14.63 2.36 14.97
C PRO A 51 -13.99 1.99 13.61
N PHE A 52 -14.76 1.94 12.52
CA PHE A 52 -14.42 1.17 11.33
C PHE A 52 -13.28 1.71 10.44
N GLN A 53 -12.80 2.94 10.67
CA GLN A 53 -11.68 3.55 9.93
C GLN A 53 -10.43 3.75 10.77
N ALA A 54 -10.38 3.18 11.99
CA ALA A 54 -9.31 3.47 12.94
C ALA A 54 -7.90 3.15 12.37
N ASP A 55 -7.79 2.09 11.58
CA ASP A 55 -6.53 1.62 10.99
C ASP A 55 -6.39 1.98 9.50
N SER A 56 -7.34 2.73 8.94
CA SER A 56 -7.25 3.18 7.55
C SER A 56 -6.15 4.23 7.42
N THR A 57 -5.20 4.00 6.51
CA THR A 57 -4.10 4.93 6.25
C THR A 57 -4.63 6.18 5.55
N ARG A 58 -4.15 7.35 5.99
CA ARG A 58 -4.25 8.61 5.26
C ARG A 58 -2.84 9.10 4.92
N PHE A 59 -2.67 9.57 3.69
CA PHE A 59 -1.40 10.06 3.15
C PHE A 59 -1.27 11.59 3.19
N LYS A 60 -2.22 12.27 3.85
CA LYS A 60 -2.21 13.71 4.07
C LYS A 60 -1.81 13.99 5.52
N ASN A 61 -0.55 13.79 5.87
CA ASN A 61 0.00 14.14 7.18
C ASN A 61 0.99 15.31 7.06
N ASN A 62 1.48 15.83 8.20
CA ASN A 62 2.45 16.93 8.26
C ASN A 62 3.92 16.46 8.18
N ASN A 63 4.16 15.17 8.06
CA ASN A 63 5.49 14.56 8.07
C ASN A 63 5.70 13.75 6.80
N VAL A 64 6.32 14.39 5.81
CA VAL A 64 6.62 13.84 4.48
C VAL A 64 7.47 12.57 4.51
N ASP A 65 8.19 12.34 5.61
CA ASP A 65 9.05 11.18 5.85
C ASP A 65 8.34 10.04 6.62
N ALA A 66 7.14 10.29 7.17
CA ALA A 66 6.35 9.26 7.84
C ALA A 66 5.50 8.49 6.82
N CYS A 67 5.36 7.18 7.02
CA CYS A 67 4.66 6.30 6.08
C CYS A 67 3.12 6.40 6.08
N GLY A 68 2.61 7.62 5.91
CA GLY A 68 1.24 7.97 6.22
C GLY A 68 0.98 7.92 7.72
N GLU A 69 -0.29 7.99 8.07
CA GLU A 69 -0.76 7.80 9.45
C GLU A 69 -2.12 7.12 9.44
N THR A 70 -2.45 6.38 10.49
CA THR A 70 -3.79 5.84 10.68
C THR A 70 -4.63 6.77 11.56
N LEU A 71 -5.96 6.73 11.40
CA LEU A 71 -6.85 7.63 12.14
C LEU A 71 -6.84 7.40 13.66
N GLY A 72 -6.56 6.16 14.08
CA GLY A 72 -6.54 5.72 15.47
C GLY A 72 -5.13 5.54 16.03
N GLY A 73 -4.16 5.14 15.20
CA GLY A 73 -2.77 4.86 15.61
C GLY A 73 -1.80 6.03 15.43
N GLY A 74 -2.16 7.07 14.67
CA GLY A 74 -1.25 8.17 14.37
C GLY A 74 -0.20 7.81 13.31
N PRO A 75 0.92 8.56 13.24
CA PRO A 75 1.98 8.36 12.26
C PRO A 75 2.47 6.91 12.19
N ASN A 76 2.69 6.43 10.97
CA ASN A 76 3.29 5.11 10.77
C ASN A 76 4.81 5.20 10.94
N GLU A 77 5.35 4.24 11.68
CA GLU A 77 6.78 4.10 12.01
C GLU A 77 7.33 2.84 11.32
N PRO A 78 7.94 2.97 10.12
CA PRO A 78 8.23 1.83 9.25
C PRO A 78 9.18 0.81 9.88
N THR A 79 10.22 1.28 10.55
CA THR A 79 11.22 0.43 11.22
C THR A 79 10.59 -0.55 12.21
N GLU A 80 9.63 -0.09 13.00
CA GLU A 80 8.94 -0.91 13.99
C GLU A 80 7.85 -1.77 13.35
N GLN A 81 7.07 -1.16 12.46
CA GLN A 81 5.86 -1.77 11.92
C GLN A 81 6.16 -2.80 10.82
N VAL A 82 7.23 -2.65 10.03
CA VAL A 82 7.72 -3.70 9.13
C VAL A 82 8.18 -4.91 9.93
N THR A 83 8.91 -4.70 11.03
CA THR A 83 9.34 -5.80 11.91
C THR A 83 8.13 -6.56 12.47
N LYS A 84 7.12 -5.84 12.95
CA LYS A 84 5.86 -6.43 13.41
C LYS A 84 5.13 -7.18 12.30
N MET A 85 5.04 -6.60 11.10
CA MET A 85 4.41 -7.24 9.94
C MET A 85 5.10 -8.58 9.64
N VAL A 86 6.43 -8.61 9.56
CA VAL A 86 7.19 -9.84 9.30
C VAL A 86 6.96 -10.89 10.39
N GLN A 87 6.87 -10.47 11.66
CA GLN A 87 6.57 -11.38 12.77
C GLN A 87 5.18 -11.99 12.65
N ASP A 88 4.18 -11.17 12.27
CA ASP A 88 2.78 -11.59 12.18
C ASP A 88 2.52 -12.47 10.94
N SER A 89 3.09 -12.11 9.78
CA SER A 89 2.88 -12.80 8.50
C SER A 89 3.93 -13.87 8.18
N LYS A 90 5.00 -13.97 8.98
CA LYS A 90 6.17 -14.85 8.80
C LYS A 90 6.92 -14.65 7.47
N SER A 91 6.61 -13.59 6.71
CA SER A 91 7.18 -13.30 5.39
C SER A 91 7.00 -11.84 5.03
N MET A 92 7.57 -11.41 3.90
CA MET A 92 7.22 -10.13 3.26
C MET A 92 6.76 -10.41 1.84
N PRO A 93 5.95 -9.54 1.22
CA PRO A 93 5.72 -9.60 -0.22
C PRO A 93 7.05 -9.59 -0.97
N MET A 94 7.31 -10.63 -1.77
CA MET A 94 8.53 -10.78 -2.54
C MET A 94 8.23 -10.56 -4.01
N ILE A 95 8.97 -9.66 -4.66
CA ILE A 95 8.77 -9.38 -6.08
C ILE A 95 9.98 -9.70 -6.93
N SER A 96 9.71 -10.12 -8.17
CA SER A 96 10.73 -10.23 -9.20
C SER A 96 10.99 -8.88 -9.86
N GLN A 97 12.13 -8.72 -10.53
CA GLN A 97 12.38 -7.52 -11.34
C GLN A 97 11.33 -7.42 -12.47
N GLY A 98 10.60 -6.31 -12.52
CA GLY A 98 9.47 -6.18 -13.45
C GLY A 98 8.21 -6.95 -13.03
N GLY A 99 8.22 -7.50 -11.81
CA GLY A 99 7.12 -8.23 -11.18
C GLY A 99 6.06 -7.31 -10.59
N MET A 100 5.21 -7.88 -9.74
CA MET A 100 4.01 -7.20 -9.26
C MET A 100 3.65 -7.55 -7.82
N VAL A 101 2.93 -6.64 -7.16
CA VAL A 101 2.31 -6.84 -5.84
C VAL A 101 0.80 -6.79 -5.97
N MET A 102 0.13 -7.86 -5.57
CA MET A 102 -1.32 -7.98 -5.49
C MET A 102 -1.79 -7.52 -4.12
N MET A 103 -2.86 -6.74 -4.07
CA MET A 103 -3.36 -6.16 -2.82
C MET A 103 -4.85 -6.41 -2.63
N THR A 104 -5.24 -6.69 -1.39
CA THR A 104 -6.64 -6.65 -0.94
C THR A 104 -6.84 -5.35 -0.19
N LEU A 105 -7.70 -4.50 -0.73
CA LEU A 105 -8.05 -3.24 -0.10
C LEU A 105 -9.47 -3.29 0.44
N HIS A 106 -9.62 -2.92 1.70
CA HIS A 106 -10.92 -2.69 2.31
C HIS A 106 -11.29 -1.21 2.19
N GLN A 107 -12.39 -0.93 1.48
CA GLN A 107 -12.97 0.39 1.37
C GLN A 107 -14.06 0.55 2.43
N VAL A 108 -13.75 1.30 3.49
CA VAL A 108 -14.67 1.48 4.63
C VAL A 108 -15.90 2.31 4.23
N ASN A 109 -15.69 3.45 3.58
CA ASN A 109 -16.77 4.34 3.16
C ASN A 109 -16.53 4.88 1.75
N GLY A 110 -17.46 5.70 1.26
CA GLY A 110 -17.48 6.14 -0.13
C GLY A 110 -16.28 6.99 -0.57
N ASP A 111 -15.32 7.31 0.29
CA ASP A 111 -14.12 8.10 -0.05
C ASP A 111 -12.82 7.31 -0.23
N GLY A 112 -12.85 5.98 -0.06
CA GLY A 112 -11.68 5.11 -0.26
C GLY A 112 -11.48 4.56 -1.68
N ALA A 113 -12.14 5.14 -2.69
CA ALA A 113 -11.98 4.67 -4.06
C ALA A 113 -10.72 5.27 -4.73
N GLY A 114 -10.41 4.80 -5.94
CA GLY A 114 -9.27 5.31 -6.71
C GLY A 114 -9.41 6.75 -7.22
N PRO A 115 -8.32 7.34 -7.74
CA PRO A 115 -7.12 6.63 -8.18
C PRO A 115 -6.05 6.43 -7.09
N TYR A 116 -5.53 5.21 -7.01
CA TYR A 116 -4.29 4.89 -6.30
C TYR A 116 -3.07 5.14 -7.19
N LYS A 117 -1.95 5.53 -6.58
CA LYS A 117 -0.58 5.46 -7.12
C LYS A 117 0.20 4.40 -6.31
N CYS A 118 1.25 3.82 -6.85
CA CYS A 118 2.05 2.83 -6.13
C CYS A 118 3.55 3.08 -6.30
N MET A 119 4.30 2.73 -5.26
CA MET A 119 5.76 2.80 -5.23
C MET A 119 6.31 1.60 -4.45
N ILE A 120 7.59 1.28 -4.64
CA ILE A 120 8.26 0.24 -3.85
C ILE A 120 9.63 0.71 -3.36
N ASP A 121 9.90 0.47 -2.09
CA ASP A 121 11.22 0.57 -1.50
C ASP A 121 11.85 -0.82 -1.46
N SER A 122 12.89 -1.00 -2.30
CA SER A 122 13.63 -2.25 -2.43
C SER A 122 14.54 -2.58 -1.23
N THR A 123 14.74 -1.64 -0.31
CA THR A 123 15.46 -1.88 0.95
C THR A 123 14.56 -2.46 2.03
N GLY A 124 13.23 -2.29 1.88
CA GLY A 124 12.23 -2.74 2.85
C GLY A 124 12.25 -1.96 4.17
N THR A 125 12.98 -0.85 4.27
CA THR A 125 13.07 -0.05 5.50
C THR A 125 12.01 1.04 5.57
N GLY A 126 11.38 1.39 4.44
CA GLY A 126 10.45 2.51 4.34
C GLY A 126 11.14 3.86 4.51
N THR A 127 12.47 3.94 4.35
CA THR A 127 13.25 5.17 4.58
C THR A 127 13.73 5.86 3.30
N GLY A 128 13.33 5.38 2.12
CA GLY A 128 13.68 6.01 0.83
C GLY A 128 14.03 5.01 -0.26
N GLY A 129 14.53 5.48 -1.41
CA GLY A 129 14.84 4.61 -2.56
C GLY A 129 13.61 4.11 -3.34
N TRP A 130 12.50 4.85 -3.23
CA TRP A 130 11.23 4.53 -3.87
C TRP A 130 11.33 4.47 -5.40
N THR A 131 10.79 3.38 -5.95
CA THR A 131 10.62 3.18 -7.39
C THR A 131 9.13 3.14 -7.72
N ASP A 132 8.68 3.93 -8.69
CA ASP A 132 7.28 3.94 -9.09
C ASP A 132 6.84 2.60 -9.67
N MET A 133 5.61 2.22 -9.32
CA MET A 133 4.94 1.05 -9.85
C MET A 133 3.65 1.46 -10.55
N LYS A 134 3.40 0.86 -11.71
CA LYS A 134 2.16 1.07 -12.45
C LYS A 134 1.03 0.33 -11.74
N VAL A 135 0.00 1.08 -11.34
CA VAL A 135 -1.27 0.49 -10.90
C VAL A 135 -1.98 -0.12 -12.10
N THR A 136 -2.09 -1.45 -12.13
CA THR A 136 -2.71 -2.18 -13.25
C THR A 136 -4.23 -2.22 -13.17
N THR A 137 -4.79 -2.07 -11.98
CA THR A 137 -6.23 -1.90 -11.77
C THR A 137 -6.46 -1.07 -10.53
N ASN A 138 -7.44 -0.19 -10.63
CA ASN A 138 -7.78 0.76 -9.59
C ASN A 138 -9.08 0.35 -8.88
N VAL A 139 -9.24 0.76 -7.63
CA VAL A 139 -10.50 0.56 -6.91
C VAL A 139 -11.60 1.35 -7.62
N PRO A 140 -12.73 0.72 -8.00
CA PRO A 140 -13.78 1.37 -8.76
C PRO A 140 -14.30 2.65 -8.10
N GLY A 141 -14.23 3.76 -8.83
CA GLY A 141 -14.72 5.05 -8.37
C GLY A 141 -14.25 6.19 -9.27
N LYS A 142 -14.64 7.42 -8.91
CA LYS A 142 -14.23 8.64 -9.61
C LYS A 142 -13.82 9.68 -8.58
N ASN A 143 -12.61 10.23 -8.71
CA ASN A 143 -12.05 11.24 -7.81
C ASN A 143 -12.13 10.82 -6.34
N SER A 144 -11.69 9.59 -6.05
CA SER A 144 -11.75 8.92 -4.74
C SER A 144 -13.15 8.60 -4.24
N ARG A 145 -14.21 8.79 -5.04
CA ARG A 145 -15.59 8.55 -4.62
C ARG A 145 -16.20 7.30 -5.25
N SER A 146 -16.89 6.49 -4.43
CA SER A 146 -17.75 5.39 -4.88
C SER A 146 -18.98 5.19 -3.97
N LYS A 147 -19.87 4.27 -4.36
CA LYS A 147 -21.06 3.91 -3.56
C LYS A 147 -20.75 2.84 -2.49
N ALA A 148 -19.55 2.26 -2.49
CA ALA A 148 -19.17 1.19 -1.58
C ALA A 148 -19.29 1.57 -0.10
N LYS A 149 -19.58 0.57 0.73
CA LYS A 149 -19.74 0.63 2.19
C LYS A 149 -19.21 -0.67 2.75
N ALA A 150 -18.12 -0.62 3.53
CA ALA A 150 -17.49 -1.79 4.13
C ALA A 150 -17.28 -2.94 3.11
N GLU A 151 -16.61 -2.62 1.99
CA GLU A 151 -16.43 -3.55 0.88
C GLU A 151 -14.96 -3.90 0.68
N ASP A 152 -14.66 -5.20 0.51
CA ASP A 152 -13.34 -5.67 0.13
C ASP A 152 -13.18 -5.68 -1.39
N PHE A 153 -12.18 -4.96 -1.86
CA PHE A 153 -11.71 -5.00 -3.24
C PHE A 153 -10.46 -5.86 -3.29
N VAL A 154 -10.66 -7.13 -3.65
CA VAL A 154 -9.55 -8.05 -3.93
C VAL A 154 -9.05 -7.77 -5.34
N SER A 155 -7.76 -7.44 -5.47
CA SER A 155 -7.14 -7.46 -6.78
C SER A 155 -7.07 -8.91 -7.30
N SER A 156 -7.71 -9.21 -8.43
CA SER A 156 -7.34 -10.32 -9.32
C SER A 156 -5.82 -10.29 -9.64
N PRO A 157 -5.16 -11.40 -10.01
CA PRO A 157 -3.73 -11.44 -10.35
C PRO A 157 -3.26 -10.51 -11.50
N GLU A 158 -4.13 -9.69 -12.09
CA GLU A 158 -3.81 -8.69 -13.12
C GLU A 158 -4.03 -7.24 -12.63
N SER A 159 -4.29 -7.07 -11.33
CA SER A 159 -4.72 -5.82 -10.70
C SER A 159 -3.79 -5.32 -9.58
N GLY A 160 -2.53 -5.73 -9.65
CA GLY A 160 -1.47 -5.32 -8.73
C GLY A 160 -0.76 -4.02 -9.12
N CYS A 161 0.19 -3.63 -8.30
CA CYS A 161 1.17 -2.62 -8.68
C CYS A 161 2.36 -3.33 -9.32
N GLY A 162 2.66 -3.04 -10.58
CA GLY A 162 3.72 -3.69 -11.37
C GLY A 162 4.91 -2.77 -11.60
N GLN A 163 6.13 -3.28 -11.48
CA GLN A 163 7.32 -2.53 -11.89
C GLN A 163 7.36 -2.41 -13.42
N SER A 164 7.58 -1.19 -13.95
CA SER A 164 7.79 -1.02 -15.39
C SER A 164 9.14 -1.63 -15.79
N GLN A 165 9.19 -2.45 -16.84
CA GLN A 165 10.41 -3.12 -17.31
C GLN A 165 11.45 -2.17 -17.93
N SER A 166 11.18 -0.86 -17.99
CA SER A 166 12.13 0.14 -18.47
C SER A 166 12.15 1.36 -17.55
N GLN A 167 13.05 1.38 -16.58
CA GLN A 167 13.45 2.64 -15.96
C GLN A 167 14.97 2.69 -15.86
N SER A 168 15.59 3.05 -16.98
CA SER A 168 16.67 4.03 -16.93
C SER A 168 16.10 5.27 -16.22
N HIS A 169 16.59 5.49 -15.00
CA HIS A 169 16.63 6.76 -14.28
C HIS A 169 16.20 7.98 -15.10
N SER A 170 14.94 8.41 -14.97
CA SER A 170 14.48 9.79 -15.16
C SER A 170 12.95 9.80 -15.23
N ASP A 171 12.27 10.09 -14.12
CA ASP A 171 11.09 10.95 -14.13
C ASP A 171 11.01 11.58 -12.73
N SER A 172 11.37 12.85 -12.70
CA SER A 172 11.56 13.66 -11.51
C SER A 172 10.26 14.40 -11.18
N ASP A 173 9.19 13.68 -10.84
CA ASP A 173 8.01 14.33 -10.27
C ASP A 173 8.21 14.49 -8.77
N SER A 174 8.87 15.61 -8.44
CA SER A 174 9.16 16.09 -7.10
C SER A 174 7.94 16.75 -6.45
N ASP A 175 6.81 16.04 -6.42
CA ASP A 175 5.73 16.43 -5.52
C ASP A 175 6.10 15.91 -4.11
N SER A 176 6.19 16.82 -3.15
CA SER A 176 6.47 16.57 -1.74
C SER A 176 5.28 15.90 -1.03
N GLU A 177 4.71 14.88 -1.65
CA GLU A 177 3.66 14.02 -1.11
C GLU A 177 4.32 12.91 -0.28
N ASN A 178 3.74 12.54 0.87
CA ASN A 178 4.28 11.51 1.78
C ASN A 178 4.80 10.29 1.02
N LYS A 179 6.12 10.08 1.03
CA LYS A 179 6.77 9.05 0.23
C LYS A 179 6.84 7.77 1.01
N CYS A 180 5.65 7.20 1.12
CA CYS A 180 5.26 6.01 1.82
C CYS A 180 3.72 6.09 1.91
#